data_AF-A0A0L9TQH2-F1
#
_entry.id   AF-A0A0L9TQH2-F1
#
_cell.length_a   1.000
_cell.length_b   1.000
_cell.length_c   1.000
_cell.angle_alpha   90.00
_cell.angle_beta   90.00
_cell.angle_gamma   90.00
#
_symmetry.space_group_name_H-M   'P 1'
#
loop_
_entity.id
_entity.type
_entity.pdbx_description
1 polymer ?
#
loop_
_entity_poly.entity_id
_entity_poly.type
_entity_poly.pdbx_seq_one_letter_code
_entity_poly.pdbx_strand_id
1 'polypeptide(L)'
;MSMAKTIEHLENSRRKLLGDELDTCSLDELRQLENQLERSLEKIRARKNQLFMERIEKLKEEEKCLLQVNKRLREQYLIERGRYLSDEDLEVVKKKREEEVETELFIGRPEKQMTLKLKAASHDSAHKYLHMQN
;
A
#
# COMPACT_ATOMS: atom_id res chain seq x y z
N MET A 1 -24.51 -40.05 -16.57
CA MET A 1 -23.76 -39.13 -17.46
C MET A 1 -22.31 -39.56 -17.52
N SER A 2 -21.67 -39.51 -18.68
CA SER A 2 -20.24 -39.85 -18.84
C SER A 2 -19.35 -38.69 -18.34
N MET A 3 -18.17 -38.99 -17.79
CA MET A 3 -17.18 -38.00 -17.35
C MET A 3 -16.84 -36.97 -18.44
N ALA A 4 -16.78 -37.40 -19.71
CA ALA A 4 -16.51 -36.51 -20.84
C ALA A 4 -17.57 -35.39 -20.97
N LYS A 5 -18.86 -35.72 -20.76
CA LYS A 5 -19.95 -34.73 -20.82
C LYS A 5 -19.90 -33.74 -19.66
N THR A 6 -19.47 -34.19 -18.48
CA THR A 6 -19.28 -33.31 -17.32
C THR A 6 -18.15 -32.31 -17.56
N ILE A 7 -17.03 -32.77 -18.14
CA ILE A 7 -15.89 -31.91 -18.48
C ILE A 7 -16.33 -30.86 -19.51
N GLU A 8 -16.96 -31.28 -20.60
CA GLU A 8 -17.45 -30.38 -21.66
C GLU A 8 -18.40 -29.31 -21.09
N HIS A 9 -19.32 -29.69 -20.21
CA HIS A 9 -20.21 -28.72 -19.56
C HIS A 9 -19.47 -27.72 -18.68
N LEU A 10 -18.45 -28.17 -17.92
CA LEU A 10 -17.65 -27.28 -17.08
C LEU A 10 -16.80 -26.32 -17.92
N GLU A 11 -16.22 -26.80 -19.02
CA GLU A 11 -15.46 -25.97 -19.95
C GLU A 11 -16.35 -24.92 -20.62
N ASN A 12 -17.54 -25.30 -21.07
CA ASN A 12 -18.53 -24.36 -21.62
C ASN A 12 -18.95 -23.30 -20.59
N SER A 13 -19.22 -23.72 -19.35
CA SER A 13 -19.53 -22.80 -18.25
C SER A 13 -18.38 -21.82 -17.98
N ARG A 14 -17.13 -22.31 -17.98
CA ARG A 14 -15.94 -21.49 -17.81
C ARG A 14 -15.78 -20.46 -18.94
N ARG A 15 -15.95 -20.86 -20.20
CA ARG A 15 -15.84 -19.96 -21.36
C ARG A 15 -16.86 -18.82 -21.25
N LYS A 16 -18.12 -19.15 -20.95
CA LYS A 16 -19.17 -18.14 -20.69
C LYS A 16 -18.78 -17.18 -19.55
N LEU A 17 -18.28 -17.69 -18.42
CA LEU A 17 -17.81 -16.86 -17.30
C LEU A 17 -16.63 -15.95 -17.66
N LEU A 18 -15.84 -16.30 -18.68
CA LEU A 18 -14.74 -15.48 -19.19
C LEU A 18 -15.21 -14.47 -20.26
N GLY A 19 -16.48 -14.52 -20.66
CA GLY A 19 -17.05 -13.63 -21.66
C GLY A 19 -17.03 -14.17 -23.09
N ASP A 20 -16.70 -15.45 -23.28
CA ASP A 20 -16.65 -16.10 -24.59
C ASP A 20 -18.02 -16.72 -24.97
N GLU A 21 -18.32 -16.78 -26.28
CA GLU A 21 -19.50 -17.47 -26.86
C GLU A 21 -20.86 -17.02 -26.27
N LEU A 22 -20.95 -15.75 -25.87
CA LEU A 22 -22.16 -15.17 -25.28
C LEU A 22 -23.28 -14.90 -26.31
N ASP A 23 -22.95 -14.91 -27.59
CA ASP A 23 -23.90 -14.79 -28.70
C ASP A 23 -24.96 -15.90 -28.72
N THR A 24 -24.63 -17.06 -28.15
CA THR A 24 -25.53 -18.20 -28.01
C THR A 24 -26.38 -18.17 -26.72
N CYS A 25 -26.12 -17.24 -25.81
CA CYS A 25 -26.82 -17.14 -24.54
C CYS A 25 -28.14 -16.38 -24.66
N SER A 26 -29.16 -16.89 -23.98
CA SER A 26 -30.41 -16.17 -23.74
C SER A 26 -30.22 -15.02 -22.75
N LEU A 27 -31.16 -14.06 -22.75
CA LEU A 27 -31.14 -12.92 -21.83
C LEU A 27 -31.14 -13.37 -20.36
N ASP A 28 -31.90 -14.40 -20.02
CA ASP A 28 -31.96 -14.93 -18.65
C ASP A 28 -30.63 -15.57 -18.23
N GLU A 29 -29.98 -16.31 -19.12
CA GLU A 29 -28.64 -16.88 -18.86
C GLU A 29 -27.59 -15.78 -18.68
N LEU A 30 -27.61 -14.74 -19.50
CA LEU A 30 -26.70 -13.60 -19.35
C LEU A 30 -26.92 -12.89 -18.00
N ARG A 31 -28.17 -12.69 -17.60
CA ARG A 31 -28.50 -12.09 -16.31
C ARG A 31 -28.05 -12.97 -15.14
N GLN A 32 -28.17 -14.29 -15.25
CA GLN A 32 -27.63 -15.21 -14.23
C GLN A 32 -26.11 -15.14 -14.15
N LEU A 33 -25.44 -15.09 -15.29
CA LEU A 33 -23.98 -14.97 -15.38
C LEU A 33 -23.47 -13.69 -14.72
N GLU A 34 -24.10 -12.55 -15.04
CA GLU A 34 -23.80 -11.25 -14.45
C GLU A 34 -23.94 -11.29 -12.92
N ASN A 35 -25.08 -11.77 -12.42
CA ASN A 35 -25.33 -11.90 -10.97
C ASN A 35 -24.30 -12.81 -10.29
N GLN A 36 -23.89 -13.91 -10.95
CA GLN A 36 -22.87 -14.81 -10.42
C GLN A 36 -21.52 -14.12 -10.32
N LEU A 37 -21.12 -13.39 -11.37
CA LEU A 37 -19.87 -12.65 -11.41
C LEU A 37 -19.85 -11.54 -10.34
N GLU A 38 -20.92 -10.75 -10.24
CA GLU A 38 -21.04 -9.68 -9.24
C GLU A 38 -20.88 -10.20 -7.82
N ARG A 39 -21.64 -11.24 -7.44
CA ARG A 39 -21.56 -11.86 -6.10
C ARG A 39 -20.19 -12.46 -5.83
N SER A 40 -19.56 -13.08 -6.82
CA SER A 40 -18.23 -13.66 -6.66
C SER A 40 -17.17 -12.58 -6.46
N LEU A 41 -17.27 -11.48 -7.20
CA LEU A 41 -16.37 -10.34 -7.12
C LEU A 41 -16.50 -9.62 -5.77
N GLU A 42 -17.72 -9.44 -5.29
CA GLU A 42 -18.00 -8.92 -3.95
C GLU A 42 -17.29 -9.76 -2.88
N LYS A 43 -17.45 -11.09 -2.91
CA LYS A 43 -16.80 -12.01 -1.97
C LYS A 43 -15.27 -11.93 -2.05
N ILE A 44 -14.71 -11.86 -3.25
CA ILE A 44 -13.25 -11.74 -3.45
C ILE A 44 -12.75 -10.43 -2.84
N ARG A 45 -13.42 -9.31 -3.12
CA ARG A 45 -13.07 -7.98 -2.59
C ARG A 45 -13.18 -7.95 -1.07
N ALA A 46 -14.27 -8.47 -0.50
CA ALA A 46 -14.46 -8.55 0.95
C ALA A 46 -13.33 -9.34 1.62
N ARG A 47 -13.00 -10.53 1.10
CA ARG A 47 -11.90 -11.36 1.63
C ARG A 47 -10.54 -10.66 1.50
N LYS A 48 -10.27 -10.02 0.36
CA LYS A 48 -9.01 -9.27 0.15
C LYS A 48 -8.89 -8.13 1.15
N ASN A 49 -9.96 -7.38 1.37
CA ASN A 49 -10.00 -6.29 2.33
C ASN A 49 -9.78 -6.79 3.76
N GLN A 50 -10.44 -7.88 4.15
CA GLN A 50 -10.25 -8.50 5.47
C GLN A 50 -8.77 -8.87 5.70
N LEU A 51 -8.16 -9.59 4.76
CA LEU A 51 -6.74 -9.99 4.87
C LEU A 51 -5.80 -8.78 4.95
N PHE A 52 -6.09 -7.70 4.23
CA PHE A 52 -5.31 -6.48 4.32
C PHE A 52 -5.47 -5.77 5.66
N MET A 53 -6.67 -5.71 6.21
CA MET A 53 -6.89 -5.14 7.55
C MET A 53 -6.12 -5.94 8.60
N GLU A 54 -6.21 -7.27 8.57
CA GLU A 54 -5.46 -8.16 9.46
C GLU A 54 -3.94 -7.92 9.32
N ARG A 55 -3.43 -7.74 8.10
CA ARG A 55 -2.01 -7.44 7.86
C ARG A 55 -1.61 -6.08 8.39
N ILE A 56 -2.44 -5.05 8.19
CA ILE A 56 -2.20 -3.69 8.69
C ILE A 56 -2.15 -3.69 10.21
N GLU A 57 -3.10 -4.35 10.88
CA GLU A 57 -3.13 -4.46 12.34
C GLU A 57 -1.88 -5.14 12.89
N LYS A 58 -1.47 -6.26 12.28
CA LYS A 58 -0.23 -6.96 12.67
C LYS A 58 1.00 -6.06 12.55
N LEU A 59 1.11 -5.31 11.45
CA LEU A 59 2.23 -4.40 11.23
C LEU A 59 2.23 -3.23 12.22
N LYS A 60 1.06 -2.69 12.57
CA LYS A 60 0.94 -1.63 13.59
C LYS A 60 1.37 -2.10 14.97
N GLU A 61 1.02 -3.33 15.36
CA GLU A 61 1.47 -3.87 16.65
C GLU A 61 2.97 -4.14 16.65
N GLU A 62 3.53 -4.63 15.53
CA GLU A 62 4.97 -4.82 15.36
C GLU A 62 5.73 -3.49 15.43
N GLU A 63 5.25 -2.44 14.76
CA GLU A 63 5.79 -1.09 14.85
C GLU A 63 5.80 -0.59 16.30
N LYS A 64 4.68 -0.73 17.01
CA LYS A 64 4.57 -0.32 18.41
C LYS A 64 5.55 -1.08 19.32
N CYS A 65 5.71 -2.38 19.12
CA CYS A 65 6.69 -3.19 19.85
C CYS A 65 8.13 -2.72 19.57
N LEU A 66 8.47 -2.51 18.30
CA LEU A 66 9.80 -2.04 17.89
C LEU A 66 10.10 -0.64 18.42
N LEU A 67 9.12 0.26 18.46
CA LEU A 67 9.28 1.60 19.06
C LEU A 67 9.60 1.51 20.56
N GLN A 68 8.92 0.63 21.30
CA GLN A 68 9.20 0.41 22.72
C GLN A 68 10.59 -0.19 22.94
N VAL A 69 10.98 -1.21 22.16
CA VAL A 69 12.30 -1.82 22.25
C VAL A 69 13.39 -0.80 21.92
N ASN A 70 13.22 -0.01 20.86
CA ASN A 70 14.16 1.05 20.49
C ASN A 70 14.27 2.13 21.57
N LYS A 71 13.16 2.52 22.20
CA LYS A 71 13.18 3.48 23.32
C LYS A 71 14.02 2.94 24.47
N ARG A 72 13.77 1.69 24.89
CA ARG A 72 14.53 1.05 25.97
C ARG A 72 16.01 0.91 25.65
N LEU A 73 16.35 0.52 24.42
CA LEU A 73 17.75 0.39 23.99
C LEU A 73 18.46 1.75 24.00
N ARG A 74 17.79 2.83 23.59
CA ARG A 74 18.33 4.19 23.69
C ARG A 74 18.59 4.59 25.14
N GLU A 75 17.63 4.35 26.03
CA GLU A 75 17.80 4.64 27.46
C GLU A 75 18.99 3.87 28.06
N GLN A 76 19.11 2.57 27.75
CA GLN A 76 20.24 1.74 28.19
C GLN A 76 21.58 2.26 27.67
N TYR A 77 21.65 2.56 26.38
CA TYR A 77 22.86 3.10 25.75
C TYR A 77 23.34 4.41 26.40
N LEU A 78 22.40 5.26 26.79
CA LEU A 78 22.69 6.53 27.46
C LEU A 78 23.21 6.37 28.87
N ILE A 79 22.59 5.46 29.63
CA ILE A 79 23.06 5.08 30.96
C ILE A 79 24.49 4.53 30.88
N GLU A 80 24.75 3.62 29.93
CA GLU A 80 26.05 2.97 29.77
C GLU A 80 27.15 3.95 29.31
N ARG A 81 26.81 4.95 28.49
CA ARG A 81 27.76 6.02 28.09
C ARG A 81 27.90 7.15 29.10
N GLY A 82 27.13 7.16 30.19
CA GLY A 82 27.12 8.25 31.17
C GLY A 82 26.69 9.59 30.58
N ARG A 83 25.90 9.60 29.49
CA ARG A 83 25.39 10.81 28.84
C ARG A 83 23.88 10.71 28.69
N TYR A 84 23.14 11.74 29.10
CA TYR A 84 21.76 11.94 28.64
C TYR A 84 21.81 12.59 27.24
N LEU A 85 20.96 12.18 26.29
CA LEU A 85 20.79 12.94 25.03
C LEU A 85 20.28 14.32 25.41
N SER A 86 20.96 15.39 24.96
CA SER A 86 20.32 16.71 25.00
C SER A 86 19.19 16.75 23.97
N ASP A 87 18.25 17.68 24.11
CA ASP A 87 17.17 17.85 23.13
C ASP A 87 17.71 18.04 21.70
N GLU A 88 18.93 18.60 21.54
CA GLU A 88 19.60 18.76 20.25
C GLU A 88 19.99 17.41 19.60
N ASP A 89 20.45 16.43 20.37
CA ASP A 89 20.82 15.11 19.83
C ASP A 89 19.58 14.34 19.31
N LEU A 90 18.43 14.55 19.95
CA LEU A 90 17.17 13.92 19.55
C LEU A 90 16.62 14.52 18.25
N GLU A 91 16.87 15.81 18.03
CA GLU A 91 16.47 16.58 16.86
C GLU A 91 17.31 16.22 15.62
N VAL A 92 18.61 15.94 15.80
CA VAL A 92 19.47 15.39 14.73
C VAL A 92 18.94 14.04 14.24
N VAL A 93 18.51 13.15 15.14
CA VAL A 93 17.97 11.83 14.75
C VAL A 93 16.61 11.93 14.06
N LYS A 94 15.77 12.91 14.44
CA LYS A 94 14.51 13.20 13.74
C LYS A 94 14.76 13.76 12.34
N LYS A 95 15.65 14.75 12.20
CA LYS A 95 16.06 15.29 10.89
C LYS A 95 16.64 14.22 9.98
N LYS A 96 17.46 13.30 10.53
CA LYS A 96 18.02 12.17 9.77
C LYS A 96 16.99 11.13 9.29
N ARG A 97 15.79 11.09 9.89
CA ARG A 97 14.66 10.27 9.40
C ARG A 97 13.86 10.98 8.31
N GLU A 98 13.89 12.31 8.28
CA GLU A 98 13.27 13.12 7.22
C GLU A 98 14.16 13.17 5.97
N GLU A 99 15.47 12.97 6.14
CA GLU A 99 16.43 12.69 5.06
C GLU A 99 16.35 11.20 4.63
N GLU A 100 15.18 10.74 4.16
CA GLU A 100 15.15 9.55 3.30
C GLU A 100 15.89 9.89 2.00
N VAL A 101 17.15 9.47 1.90
CA VAL A 101 17.88 9.46 0.62
C VAL A 101 17.18 8.48 -0.30
N GLU A 102 16.63 8.99 -1.39
CA GLU A 102 16.08 8.21 -2.50
C GLU A 102 17.19 7.32 -3.06
N THR A 103 17.30 6.09 -2.55
CA THR A 103 18.12 5.08 -3.21
C THR A 103 17.37 4.64 -4.46
N GLU A 104 18.04 4.55 -5.60
CA GLU A 104 17.49 4.01 -6.87
C GLU A 104 17.05 2.52 -6.77
N LEU A 105 17.00 1.96 -5.55
CA LEU A 105 16.54 0.61 -5.28
C LEU A 105 15.01 0.57 -5.25
N PHE A 106 14.43 0.36 -6.42
CA PHE A 106 13.00 0.13 -6.56
C PHE A 106 12.63 -1.28 -6.09
N ILE A 107 12.20 -1.43 -4.83
CA ILE A 107 11.62 -2.68 -4.32
C ILE A 107 10.14 -2.71 -4.71
N GLY A 108 9.85 -2.97 -6.00
CA GLY A 108 8.50 -3.02 -6.55
C GLY A 108 8.46 -3.50 -8.01
N ARG A 109 7.27 -3.65 -8.60
CA ARG A 109 7.09 -3.97 -10.02
C ARG A 109 7.21 -2.68 -10.85
N PRO A 110 8.17 -2.54 -11.78
CA PRO A 110 8.53 -1.24 -12.36
C PRO A 110 7.37 -0.60 -13.13
N GLU A 111 7.01 0.63 -12.77
CA GLU A 111 6.05 1.45 -13.52
C GLU A 111 6.76 2.31 -14.58
N LYS A 112 6.12 2.48 -15.75
CA LYS A 112 6.64 3.28 -16.86
C LYS A 112 6.63 4.77 -16.50
N GLN A 113 7.78 5.34 -16.18
CA GLN A 113 7.91 6.75 -15.84
C GLN A 113 7.84 7.63 -17.10
N MET A 114 6.82 8.49 -17.21
CA MET A 114 6.91 9.74 -17.98
C MET A 114 7.53 10.79 -17.06
N THR A 115 8.81 11.09 -17.24
CA THR A 115 9.54 12.05 -16.41
C THR A 115 9.25 13.49 -16.86
N LEU A 116 8.37 14.20 -16.15
CA LEU A 116 8.31 15.66 -16.21
C LEU A 116 9.23 16.21 -15.12
N LYS A 117 10.40 16.71 -15.53
CA LYS A 117 11.35 17.39 -14.64
C LYS A 117 10.79 18.76 -14.26
N LEU A 118 10.37 18.94 -13.01
CA LEU A 118 10.16 20.26 -12.43
C LEU A 118 11.45 20.70 -11.73
N LYS A 119 12.02 21.80 -12.23
CA LYS A 119 13.19 22.48 -11.65
C LYS A 119 12.83 23.05 -10.27
N ALA A 120 13.70 22.86 -9.29
CA ALA A 120 13.62 23.57 -8.02
C ALA A 120 13.78 25.08 -8.28
N ALA A 121 12.75 25.86 -7.95
CA ALA A 121 12.87 27.30 -7.88
C ALA A 121 13.62 27.67 -6.59
N SER A 122 14.63 28.51 -6.77
CA SER A 122 15.53 29.04 -5.76
C SER A 122 14.80 29.77 -4.64
N HIS A 123 15.17 29.41 -3.43
CA HIS A 123 15.34 30.22 -2.22
C HIS A 123 15.30 31.75 -2.44
N ASP A 124 14.13 32.40 -2.33
CA ASP A 124 14.03 33.76 -1.76
C ASP A 124 12.58 34.17 -1.46
N SER A 125 12.10 33.95 -0.23
CA SER A 125 10.87 34.62 0.24
C SER A 125 10.79 34.69 1.78
N ALA A 126 11.92 35.05 2.42
CA ALA A 126 11.95 35.26 3.88
C ALA A 126 11.87 36.75 4.29
N HIS A 127 11.75 37.69 3.34
CA HIS A 127 11.88 39.13 3.66
C HIS A 127 10.61 39.99 3.55
N LYS A 128 9.42 39.42 3.31
CA LYS A 128 8.18 40.22 3.16
C LYS A 128 7.32 40.38 4.43
N TYR A 129 7.69 39.79 5.57
CA TYR A 129 6.85 39.85 6.78
C TYR A 129 7.32 40.84 7.87
N LEU A 130 8.38 41.61 7.66
CA LEU A 130 8.94 42.49 8.71
C LEU A 130 8.71 44.01 8.51
N HIS A 131 7.71 44.43 7.74
CA HIS A 131 7.38 45.86 7.57
C HIS A 131 5.92 46.25 7.86
N MET A 132 5.19 45.45 8.66
CA MET A 132 3.90 45.87 9.22
C MET A 132 3.95 46.09 10.73
N GLN A 133 4.92 46.89 11.18
CA GLN A 133 4.83 47.61 12.44
C GLN A 133 5.45 49.00 12.24
N ASN A 134 4.63 49.91 11.73
CA ASN A 134 4.61 51.35 12.03
C ASN A 134 3.19 51.84 11.74
#